data_AF-A0A1A8KQT7-F1
#
_entry.id   AF-A0A1A8KQT7-F1
#
_cell.length_a   1.000
_cell.length_b   1.000
_cell.length_c   1.000
_cell.angle_alpha   90.00
_cell.angle_beta   90.00
_cell.angle_gamma   90.00
#
_symmetry.space_group_name_H-M   'P 1'
#
loop_
_entity.id
_entity.type
_entity.pdbx_description
1 polymer ?
#
loop_
_entity_poly.entity_id
_entity_poly.type
_entity_poly.pdbx_seq_one_letter_code
_entity_poly.pdbx_strand_id
1 'polypeptide(L)'
;NKTAERRRPLDEFNNGVVMTNRPLRHNEMFEIRIDKLVDKWSGSIEIGVTTHNPNNLDYPATMTNLRSGTIMMSGCGILTNGKGTRREYCDFSLDELQEGDHIGLMRKASGALHFYINGIDQGVAAAQTPNVVYGVVDLYGMAVKVTIVHNHNHSDRLRRNNAIMRALSPDVGRPRPALSFTPDAEAPDRLLFH
;
A
#
# COMPACT_ATOMS: atom_id res chain seq x y z
N ASN A 1 -19.60 10.23 2.05
CA ASN A 1 -19.49 9.14 3.04
C ASN A 1 -18.09 8.54 2.91
N LYS A 2 -17.32 8.38 4.00
CA LYS A 2 -15.90 7.91 3.95
C LYS A 2 -15.73 6.47 4.41
N THR A 3 -16.84 5.80 4.66
CA THR A 3 -16.89 4.45 5.21
C THR A 3 -17.56 3.55 4.17
N ALA A 4 -17.05 2.33 4.04
CA ALA A 4 -17.65 1.25 3.26
C ALA A 4 -17.99 0.10 4.21
N GLU A 5 -19.15 -0.53 3.99
CA GLU A 5 -19.66 -1.60 4.84
C GLU A 5 -20.43 -2.62 4.00
N ARG A 6 -20.13 -3.91 4.18
CA ARG A 6 -20.85 -5.00 3.54
C ARG A 6 -22.24 -5.15 4.19
N ARG A 7 -23.30 -5.17 3.38
CA ARG A 7 -24.70 -5.11 3.88
C ARG A 7 -25.12 -6.34 4.67
N ARG A 8 -24.68 -7.54 4.26
CA ARG A 8 -25.05 -8.83 4.88
C ARG A 8 -23.80 -9.65 5.20
N PRO A 9 -22.98 -9.23 6.16
CA PRO A 9 -21.65 -9.81 6.39
C PRO A 9 -21.69 -11.27 6.86
N LEU A 10 -22.81 -11.70 7.44
CA LEU A 10 -23.04 -13.09 7.85
C LEU A 10 -23.58 -13.98 6.72
N ASP A 11 -24.17 -13.41 5.67
CA ASP A 11 -24.76 -14.18 4.56
C ASP A 11 -23.85 -14.20 3.33
N GLU A 12 -23.04 -13.15 3.14
CA GLU A 12 -22.15 -12.96 1.99
C GLU A 12 -20.72 -12.60 2.43
N PHE A 13 -19.75 -13.03 1.63
CA PHE A 13 -18.32 -12.79 1.81
C PHE A 13 -17.70 -11.90 0.72
N ASN A 14 -18.48 -11.45 -0.26
CA ASN A 14 -18.01 -10.69 -1.42
C ASN A 14 -19.04 -9.60 -1.79
N ASN A 15 -18.97 -9.03 -3.00
CA ASN A 15 -19.78 -7.89 -3.46
C ASN A 15 -19.52 -6.60 -2.64
N GLY A 16 -18.30 -6.49 -2.11
CA GLY A 16 -17.87 -5.41 -1.22
C GLY A 16 -16.91 -4.41 -1.86
N VAL A 17 -16.84 -4.37 -3.19
CA VAL A 17 -15.88 -3.54 -3.93
C VAL A 17 -16.30 -2.08 -3.88
N VAL A 18 -15.38 -1.22 -3.44
CA VAL A 18 -15.52 0.24 -3.45
C VAL A 18 -14.28 0.90 -4.04
N MET A 19 -14.46 2.10 -4.59
CA MET A 19 -13.41 2.84 -5.28
C MET A 19 -13.34 4.29 -4.84
N THR A 20 -12.18 4.92 -5.00
CA THR A 20 -12.07 6.38 -4.91
C THR A 20 -12.92 7.03 -6.00
N ASN A 21 -13.60 8.13 -5.67
CA ASN A 21 -14.45 8.86 -6.62
C ASN A 21 -13.67 9.70 -7.65
N ARG A 22 -12.36 9.82 -7.47
CA ARG A 22 -11.44 10.49 -8.39
C ARG A 22 -10.15 9.69 -8.51
N PRO A 23 -9.35 9.94 -9.56
CA PRO A 23 -8.01 9.39 -9.66
C PRO A 23 -7.12 9.82 -8.49
N LEU A 24 -6.20 8.94 -8.13
CA LEU A 24 -5.14 9.20 -7.17
C LEU A 24 -4.11 10.16 -7.78
N ARG A 25 -3.69 11.15 -7.00
CA ARG A 25 -2.57 12.02 -7.38
C ARG A 25 -1.24 11.33 -7.09
N HIS A 26 -0.18 11.81 -7.74
CA HIS A 26 1.17 11.34 -7.44
C HIS A 26 1.52 11.62 -5.98
N ASN A 27 2.13 10.63 -5.33
CA ASN A 27 2.54 10.66 -3.93
C ASN A 27 1.38 10.92 -2.95
N GLU A 28 0.13 10.72 -3.39
CA GLU A 28 -1.04 10.78 -2.52
C GLU A 28 -1.18 9.45 -1.77
N MET A 29 -1.28 9.52 -0.44
CA MET A 29 -1.65 8.37 0.35
C MET A 29 -3.17 8.15 0.28
N PHE A 30 -3.55 6.94 -0.12
CA PHE A 30 -4.89 6.42 0.11
C PHE A 30 -4.81 5.37 1.23
N GLU A 31 -5.30 5.70 2.41
CA GLU A 31 -5.22 4.87 3.62
C GLU A 31 -6.63 4.59 4.17
N ILE A 32 -6.84 3.36 4.62
CA ILE A 32 -8.05 2.90 5.28
C ILE A 32 -7.71 2.28 6.63
N ARG A 33 -8.67 2.35 7.55
CA ARG A 33 -8.66 1.61 8.81
C ARG A 33 -9.71 0.51 8.74
N ILE A 34 -9.38 -0.68 9.26
CA ILE A 34 -10.34 -1.76 9.47
C ILE A 34 -11.20 -1.43 10.69
N ASP A 35 -12.50 -1.26 10.48
CA ASP A 35 -13.44 -0.96 11.57
C ASP A 35 -14.12 -2.20 12.12
N LYS A 36 -14.33 -3.22 11.27
CA LYS A 36 -15.02 -4.46 11.67
C LYS A 36 -14.57 -5.66 10.85
N LEU A 37 -14.30 -6.76 11.55
CA LEU A 37 -14.05 -8.10 11.00
C LEU A 37 -15.12 -9.10 11.48
N VAL A 38 -15.25 -10.22 10.76
CA VAL A 38 -16.05 -11.38 11.14
C VAL A 38 -15.23 -12.67 10.93
N ASP A 39 -15.38 -13.63 11.83
CA ASP A 39 -14.63 -14.90 11.86
C ASP A 39 -15.27 -16.03 11.03
N LYS A 40 -16.46 -15.80 10.47
CA LYS A 40 -17.21 -16.79 9.68
C LYS A 40 -16.55 -17.19 8.36
N TRP A 41 -15.73 -16.30 7.79
CA TRP A 41 -15.20 -16.45 6.43
C TRP A 41 -13.67 -16.56 6.46
N SER A 42 -13.12 -17.23 5.45
CA SER A 42 -11.68 -17.21 5.18
C SER A 42 -11.35 -16.18 4.10
N GLY A 43 -10.10 -15.72 4.09
CA GLY A 43 -9.64 -14.63 3.22
C GLY A 43 -9.91 -13.27 3.84
N SER A 44 -9.04 -12.33 3.54
CA SER A 44 -9.08 -10.98 4.09
C SER A 44 -9.45 -9.93 3.05
N ILE A 45 -9.41 -8.68 3.49
CA ILE A 45 -9.52 -7.50 2.65
C ILE A 45 -8.47 -7.50 1.54
N GLU A 46 -8.87 -7.04 0.35
CA GLU A 46 -7.94 -6.73 -0.73
C GLU A 46 -7.91 -5.22 -0.97
N ILE A 47 -6.76 -4.70 -1.38
CA ILE A 47 -6.60 -3.29 -1.68
C ILE A 47 -5.73 -3.11 -2.92
N GLY A 48 -5.99 -2.10 -3.73
CA GLY A 48 -5.23 -1.94 -4.96
C GLY A 48 -5.58 -0.70 -5.75
N VAL A 49 -5.17 -0.72 -7.01
CA VAL A 49 -5.47 0.34 -7.97
C VAL A 49 -6.08 -0.24 -9.24
N THR A 50 -6.91 0.56 -9.89
CA THR A 50 -7.48 0.21 -11.20
C THR A 50 -7.53 1.39 -12.16
N THR A 51 -7.46 1.12 -13.46
CA THR A 51 -7.70 2.11 -14.52
C THR A 51 -9.18 2.26 -14.88
N HIS A 52 -10.05 1.38 -14.41
CA HIS A 52 -11.49 1.48 -14.69
C HIS A 52 -12.09 2.70 -14.01
N ASN A 53 -13.01 3.37 -14.70
CA ASN A 53 -13.71 4.52 -14.16
C ASN A 53 -14.83 4.05 -13.21
N PRO A 54 -14.89 4.52 -11.94
CA PRO A 54 -15.92 4.10 -10.99
C PRO A 54 -17.36 4.42 -11.45
N ASN A 55 -17.54 5.41 -12.33
CA ASN A 55 -18.87 5.76 -12.85
C ASN A 55 -19.35 4.84 -13.97
N ASN A 56 -18.45 4.06 -14.59
CA ASN A 56 -18.74 3.23 -15.76
C ASN A 56 -18.40 1.75 -15.53
N LEU A 57 -18.03 1.37 -14.30
CA LEU A 57 -17.65 0.00 -13.98
C LEU A 57 -18.86 -0.76 -13.47
N ASP A 58 -19.17 -1.88 -14.12
CA ASP A 58 -20.01 -2.91 -13.53
C ASP A 58 -19.20 -3.62 -12.43
N TYR A 59 -19.52 -3.29 -11.18
CA TYR A 59 -18.77 -3.76 -10.03
C TYR A 59 -18.80 -5.30 -9.94
N PRO A 60 -17.64 -5.98 -10.00
CA PRO A 60 -17.58 -7.42 -9.88
C PRO A 60 -17.79 -7.86 -8.42
N ALA A 61 -18.03 -9.15 -8.22
CA ALA A 61 -18.09 -9.73 -6.87
C ALA A 61 -16.79 -9.52 -6.08
N THR A 62 -15.64 -9.54 -6.77
CA THR A 62 -14.33 -9.17 -6.24
C THR A 62 -13.51 -8.51 -7.34
N MET A 63 -12.66 -7.53 -7.01
CA MET A 63 -11.84 -6.81 -7.98
C MET A 63 -10.79 -7.72 -8.64
N THR A 64 -10.33 -8.78 -7.97
CA THR A 64 -9.39 -9.76 -8.55
C THR A 64 -9.99 -10.59 -9.68
N ASN A 65 -11.32 -10.54 -9.90
CA ASN A 65 -11.95 -11.15 -11.07
C ASN A 65 -11.71 -10.38 -12.38
N LEU A 66 -11.37 -9.09 -12.33
CA LEU A 66 -11.09 -8.33 -13.53
C LEU A 66 -9.78 -8.78 -14.18
N ARG A 67 -9.81 -8.96 -15.51
CA ARG A 67 -8.69 -9.47 -16.32
C ARG A 67 -7.90 -8.38 -17.04
N SER A 68 -8.12 -7.13 -16.68
CA SER A 68 -7.43 -5.96 -17.25
C SER A 68 -7.41 -4.83 -16.24
N GLY A 69 -6.45 -3.90 -16.38
CA GLY A 69 -6.44 -2.64 -15.67
C GLY A 69 -6.47 -2.71 -14.14
N THR A 70 -6.01 -3.78 -13.50
CA THR A 70 -6.00 -3.92 -12.03
C THR A 70 -4.65 -4.36 -11.49
N ILE A 71 -4.25 -3.79 -10.35
CA ILE A 71 -3.13 -4.25 -9.54
C ILE A 71 -3.63 -4.28 -8.09
N MET A 72 -3.81 -5.48 -7.54
CA MET A 72 -4.39 -5.73 -6.22
C MET A 72 -3.38 -6.43 -5.33
N MET A 73 -3.40 -6.11 -4.04
CA MET A 73 -2.74 -6.86 -2.99
C MET A 73 -3.78 -7.74 -2.29
N SER A 74 -3.47 -9.02 -2.14
CA SER A 74 -4.28 -10.03 -1.43
C SER A 74 -3.36 -10.94 -0.64
N GLY A 75 -3.64 -11.15 0.64
CA GLY A 75 -2.75 -11.87 1.55
C GLY A 75 -1.36 -11.23 1.56
N CYS A 76 -0.31 -12.01 1.27
CA CYS A 76 1.06 -11.50 1.12
C CYS A 76 1.48 -11.26 -0.35
N GLY A 77 0.56 -11.35 -1.32
CA GLY A 77 0.86 -11.33 -2.74
C GLY A 77 0.27 -10.15 -3.52
N ILE A 78 0.79 -9.93 -4.73
CA ILE A 78 0.28 -8.98 -5.72
C ILE A 78 -0.32 -9.74 -6.90
N LEU A 79 -1.54 -9.35 -7.27
CA LEU A 79 -2.25 -9.80 -8.45
C LEU A 79 -2.36 -8.65 -9.45
N THR A 80 -1.88 -8.88 -10.66
CA THR A 80 -2.08 -7.96 -11.79
C THR A 80 -3.09 -8.58 -12.75
N ASN A 81 -4.20 -7.90 -13.03
CA ASN A 81 -5.26 -8.39 -13.92
C ASN A 81 -5.79 -9.78 -13.49
N GLY A 82 -5.91 -9.98 -12.17
CA GLY A 82 -6.34 -11.22 -11.55
C GLY A 82 -5.33 -12.38 -11.63
N LYS A 83 -4.09 -12.14 -12.09
CA LYS A 83 -3.00 -13.13 -12.11
C LYS A 83 -1.95 -12.77 -11.08
N GLY A 84 -1.55 -13.74 -10.25
CA GLY A 84 -0.48 -13.54 -9.26
C GLY A 84 0.85 -13.23 -9.93
N THR A 85 1.34 -12.00 -9.76
CA THR A 85 2.63 -11.52 -10.31
C THR A 85 3.74 -11.53 -9.28
N ARG A 86 3.40 -11.51 -7.98
CA ARG A 86 4.35 -11.64 -6.89
C ARG A 86 3.68 -12.38 -5.73
N ARG A 87 4.21 -13.51 -5.29
CA ARG A 87 3.61 -14.31 -4.21
C ARG A 87 4.03 -13.85 -2.82
N GLU A 88 5.28 -13.42 -2.68
CA GLU A 88 5.88 -12.97 -1.42
C GLU A 88 6.25 -11.49 -1.58
N TYR A 89 5.25 -10.64 -1.47
CA TYR A 89 5.42 -9.19 -1.54
C TYR A 89 5.76 -8.59 -0.19
N CYS A 90 5.06 -9.00 0.86
CA CYS A 90 5.28 -8.55 2.22
C CYS A 90 5.39 -9.75 3.18
N ASP A 91 6.11 -9.54 4.29
CA ASP A 91 6.27 -10.57 5.33
C ASP A 91 5.02 -10.69 6.20
N PHE A 92 4.27 -9.59 6.36
CA PHE A 92 3.03 -9.54 7.14
C PHE A 92 1.82 -9.64 6.20
N SER A 93 1.04 -10.72 6.28
CA SER A 93 -0.10 -10.94 5.38
C SER A 93 -1.27 -10.00 5.73
N LEU A 94 -2.04 -9.59 4.72
CA LEU A 94 -3.33 -8.94 4.97
C LEU A 94 -4.30 -9.85 5.75
N ASP A 95 -4.09 -11.16 5.74
CA ASP A 95 -4.88 -12.13 6.52
C ASP A 95 -4.64 -12.07 8.03
N GLU A 96 -3.55 -11.42 8.46
CA GLU A 96 -3.18 -11.29 9.87
C GLU A 96 -3.70 -9.99 10.50
N LEU A 97 -4.31 -9.11 9.70
CA LEU A 97 -4.78 -7.80 10.14
C LEU A 97 -5.99 -7.91 11.08
N GLN A 98 -6.03 -6.99 12.04
CA GLN A 98 -7.05 -6.91 13.07
C GLN A 98 -7.88 -5.62 12.95
N GLU A 99 -9.01 -5.57 13.64
CA GLU A 99 -9.77 -4.34 13.81
C GLU A 99 -8.87 -3.24 14.41
N GLY A 100 -8.85 -2.06 13.79
CA GLY A 100 -7.99 -0.95 14.16
C GLY A 100 -6.70 -0.82 13.33
N ASP A 101 -6.27 -1.88 12.63
CA ASP A 101 -5.11 -1.81 11.74
C ASP A 101 -5.40 -0.95 10.50
N HIS A 102 -4.32 -0.41 9.94
CA HIS A 102 -4.33 0.50 8.80
C HIS A 102 -3.63 -0.13 7.60
N ILE A 103 -4.27 0.01 6.43
CA ILE A 103 -3.70 -0.40 5.15
C ILE A 103 -3.77 0.79 4.22
N GLY A 104 -2.68 1.06 3.50
CA GLY A 104 -2.65 2.14 2.53
C GLY A 104 -1.92 1.78 1.27
N LEU A 105 -2.04 2.66 0.28
CA LEU A 105 -1.27 2.61 -0.95
C LEU A 105 -0.91 4.01 -1.42
N MET A 106 0.18 4.06 -2.20
CA MET A 106 0.65 5.28 -2.82
C MET A 106 1.21 4.98 -4.20
N ARG A 107 0.71 5.70 -5.20
CA ARG A 107 1.35 5.78 -6.52
C ARG A 107 2.38 6.90 -6.50
N LYS A 108 3.67 6.56 -6.58
CA LYS A 108 4.76 7.53 -6.59
C LYS A 108 4.82 8.32 -7.91
N ALA A 109 5.49 9.46 -7.91
CA ALA A 109 5.74 10.25 -9.11
C ALA A 109 6.50 9.46 -10.21
N SER A 110 7.33 8.50 -9.82
CA SER A 110 8.02 7.57 -10.74
C SER A 110 7.08 6.57 -11.44
N GLY A 111 5.81 6.50 -11.04
CA GLY A 111 4.87 5.47 -11.48
C GLY A 111 4.89 4.19 -10.64
N ALA A 112 5.80 4.07 -9.68
CA ALA A 112 5.86 2.92 -8.79
C ALA A 112 4.67 2.90 -7.81
N LEU A 113 4.05 1.74 -7.64
CA LEU A 113 3.01 1.49 -6.64
C LEU A 113 3.65 0.86 -5.40
N HIS A 114 3.31 1.41 -4.24
CA HIS A 114 3.70 0.91 -2.93
C HIS A 114 2.45 0.67 -2.09
N PHE A 115 2.45 -0.39 -1.29
CA PHE A 115 1.48 -0.62 -0.23
C PHE A 115 2.11 -0.38 1.13
N TYR A 116 1.27 -0.06 2.10
CA TYR A 116 1.64 0.31 3.46
C TYR A 116 0.77 -0.46 4.44
N ILE A 117 1.40 -1.06 5.45
CA ILE A 117 0.70 -1.72 6.55
C ILE A 117 1.12 -1.00 7.83
N ASN A 118 0.15 -0.46 8.58
CA ASN A 118 0.38 0.32 9.80
C ASN A 118 1.44 1.43 9.62
N GLY A 119 1.42 2.06 8.43
CA GLY A 119 2.35 3.12 8.04
C GLY A 119 3.78 2.65 7.71
N ILE A 120 4.02 1.35 7.54
CA ILE A 120 5.31 0.79 7.11
C ILE A 120 5.22 0.50 5.61
N ASP A 121 6.13 1.09 4.81
CA ASP A 121 6.25 0.86 3.37
C ASP A 121 6.69 -0.58 3.10
N GLN A 122 5.88 -1.36 2.36
CA GLN A 122 6.17 -2.75 1.99
C GLN A 122 7.05 -2.87 0.74
N GLY A 123 7.49 -1.75 0.17
CA GLY A 123 8.35 -1.69 -1.01
C GLY A 123 7.55 -1.65 -2.33
N VAL A 124 8.25 -1.83 -3.45
CA VAL A 124 7.66 -1.70 -4.78
C VAL A 124 6.80 -2.92 -5.11
N ALA A 125 5.48 -2.71 -5.24
CA ALA A 125 4.53 -3.73 -5.69
C ALA A 125 4.49 -3.84 -7.22
N ALA A 126 4.52 -2.69 -7.89
CA ALA A 126 4.62 -2.59 -9.34
C ALA A 126 5.51 -1.40 -9.71
N ALA A 127 6.49 -1.62 -10.59
CA ALA A 127 7.46 -0.57 -10.95
C ALA A 127 6.84 0.56 -11.80
N GLN A 128 5.83 0.23 -12.60
CA GLN A 128 5.09 1.17 -13.42
C GLN A 128 3.60 0.93 -13.32
N THR A 129 2.87 2.02 -13.17
CA THR A 129 1.40 2.06 -13.19
C THR A 129 0.93 3.16 -14.14
N PRO A 130 -0.21 2.98 -14.81
CA PRO A 130 -0.81 4.00 -15.65
C PRO A 130 -1.00 5.34 -14.93
N ASN A 131 -1.02 6.44 -15.68
CA ASN A 131 -1.09 7.78 -15.10
C ASN A 131 -2.38 8.06 -14.34
N VAL A 132 -3.49 7.53 -14.84
CA VAL A 132 -4.81 7.68 -14.24
C VAL A 132 -5.20 6.35 -13.63
N VAL A 133 -5.17 6.29 -12.31
CA VAL A 133 -5.63 5.13 -11.54
C VAL A 133 -6.49 5.56 -10.36
N TYR A 134 -7.44 4.73 -10.00
CA TYR A 134 -8.34 4.89 -8.86
C TYR A 134 -7.93 3.91 -7.77
N GLY A 135 -8.04 4.32 -6.51
CA GLY A 135 -7.85 3.43 -5.38
C GLY A 135 -9.05 2.48 -5.26
N VAL A 136 -8.79 1.23 -4.89
CA VAL A 136 -9.79 0.18 -4.73
C VAL A 136 -9.65 -0.42 -3.33
N VAL A 137 -10.79 -0.70 -2.70
CA VAL A 137 -10.90 -1.57 -1.53
C VAL A 137 -11.93 -2.65 -1.82
N ASP A 138 -11.58 -3.89 -1.58
CA ASP A 138 -12.47 -5.03 -1.71
C ASP A 138 -12.73 -5.64 -0.32
N LEU A 139 -13.97 -5.47 0.17
CA LEU A 139 -14.41 -6.05 1.44
C LEU A 139 -14.75 -7.54 1.28
N TYR A 140 -13.74 -8.30 0.89
CA TYR A 140 -13.79 -9.74 0.72
C TYR A 140 -13.55 -10.46 2.07
N GLY A 141 -14.14 -11.65 2.21
CA GLY A 141 -13.94 -12.56 3.31
C GLY A 141 -14.30 -11.95 4.67
N MET A 142 -13.33 -11.90 5.57
CA MET A 142 -13.50 -11.43 6.96
C MET A 142 -13.82 -9.94 7.08
N ALA A 143 -13.44 -9.13 6.10
CA ALA A 143 -13.59 -7.68 6.19
C ALA A 143 -15.06 -7.25 6.03
N VAL A 144 -15.59 -6.55 7.03
CA VAL A 144 -16.99 -6.09 7.04
C VAL A 144 -17.08 -4.59 6.80
N LYS A 145 -16.25 -3.81 7.49
CA LYS A 145 -16.35 -2.35 7.49
C LYS A 145 -14.97 -1.71 7.55
N VAL A 146 -14.80 -0.65 6.76
CA VAL A 146 -13.57 0.16 6.73
C VAL A 146 -13.90 1.64 6.60
N THR A 147 -12.97 2.48 7.04
CA THR A 147 -13.07 3.93 6.90
C THR A 147 -11.80 4.53 6.33
N ILE A 148 -11.94 5.43 5.36
CA ILE A 148 -10.82 6.20 4.80
C ILE A 148 -10.27 7.15 5.87
N VAL A 149 -8.98 7.02 6.16
CA VAL A 149 -8.27 7.87 7.11
C VAL A 149 -7.74 9.11 6.40
N HIS A 150 -8.06 10.30 6.92
CA HIS A 150 -7.49 11.56 6.44
C HIS A 150 -6.48 12.03 7.48
N ASN A 151 -5.21 11.70 7.27
CA ASN A 151 -4.19 12.11 8.20
C ASN A 151 -3.42 13.32 7.66
N HIS A 152 -3.65 14.50 8.24
CA HIS A 152 -2.95 15.74 7.83
C HIS A 152 -1.41 15.66 8.04
N ASN A 153 -0.92 14.72 8.86
CA ASN A 153 0.50 14.53 9.16
C ASN A 153 1.03 13.16 8.70
N HIS A 154 0.47 12.60 7.63
CA HIS A 154 0.84 11.27 7.13
C HIS A 154 2.34 11.12 6.83
N SER A 155 2.96 12.17 6.26
CA SER A 155 4.41 12.20 5.99
C SER A 155 5.26 11.98 7.24
N ASP A 156 4.83 12.52 8.38
CA ASP A 156 5.58 12.44 9.63
C ASP A 156 5.48 11.06 10.27
N ARG A 157 4.31 10.40 10.14
CA ARG A 157 4.12 9.02 10.59
C ARG A 157 4.98 8.06 9.77
N LEU A 158 4.96 8.17 8.44
CA LEU A 158 5.82 7.36 7.57
C LEU A 158 7.30 7.55 7.90
N ARG A 159 7.76 8.80 8.07
CA ARG A 159 9.16 9.09 8.40
C ARG A 159 9.58 8.45 9.71
N ARG A 160 8.74 8.52 10.75
CA ARG A 160 9.01 7.88 12.04
C ARG A 160 9.05 6.36 11.92
N ASN A 161 8.06 5.76 11.27
CA ASN A 161 7.98 4.30 11.13
C ASN A 161 9.14 3.73 10.32
N ASN A 162 9.53 4.40 9.23
CA ASN A 162 10.68 4.02 8.43
C ASN A 162 12.00 4.15 9.22
N ALA A 163 12.12 5.15 10.11
CA ALA A 163 13.30 5.30 10.96
C ALA A 163 13.39 4.18 12.01
N ILE A 164 12.25 3.79 12.62
CA ILE A 164 12.17 2.68 13.57
C ILE A 164 12.56 1.36 12.88
N MET A 165 12.01 1.06 11.70
CA MET A 165 12.36 -0.16 10.96
C MET A 165 13.84 -0.22 10.56
N ARG A 166 14.45 0.92 10.19
CA ARG A 166 15.90 0.99 9.94
C ARG A 166 16.71 0.72 11.20
N ALA A 167 16.24 1.15 12.36
CA ALA A 167 16.91 0.90 13.64
C ALA A 167 16.74 -0.55 14.13
N LEU A 168 15.64 -1.22 13.75
CA LEU A 168 15.33 -2.60 14.13
C LEU A 168 15.84 -3.64 13.13
N SER A 169 16.26 -3.22 11.93
CA SER A 169 16.83 -4.15 10.95
C SER A 169 18.18 -4.66 11.47
N PRO A 170 18.39 -5.99 11.62
CA PRO A 170 19.68 -6.52 11.97
C PRO A 170 20.67 -6.14 10.87
N ASP A 171 21.81 -5.59 11.27
CA ASP A 171 22.87 -5.12 10.38
C ASP A 171 23.44 -6.30 9.58
N VAL A 172 22.81 -6.62 8.44
CA VAL A 172 23.36 -7.58 7.49
C VAL A 172 24.50 -6.86 6.75
N GLY A 173 25.65 -6.87 7.41
CA GLY A 173 26.99 -6.71 6.87
C GLY A 173 27.12 -5.81 5.64
N ARG A 174 27.12 -4.49 5.84
CA ARG A 174 27.88 -3.64 4.93
C ARG A 174 29.36 -3.73 5.29
N PRO A 175 30.27 -4.08 4.36
CA PRO A 175 31.69 -3.91 4.60
C PRO A 175 31.94 -2.42 4.85
N ARG A 176 32.54 -2.11 6.01
CA ARG A 176 33.09 -0.80 6.31
C ARG A 176 34.00 -0.40 5.13
N PRO A 177 33.85 0.79 4.52
CA PRO A 177 34.86 1.24 3.57
C PRO A 177 36.18 1.32 4.33
N ALA A 178 37.19 0.60 3.86
CA ALA A 178 38.54 0.69 4.39
C ALA A 178 39.01 2.14 4.22
N LEU A 179 39.33 2.81 5.34
CA LEU A 179 40.03 4.09 5.32
C LEU A 179 41.43 3.83 4.77
N SER A 180 41.62 4.02 3.47
CA SER A 180 42.95 4.15 2.90
C SER A 180 43.51 5.52 3.29
N PHE A 181 44.41 5.52 4.27
CA PHE A 181 45.27 6.67 4.56
C PHE A 181 46.19 6.90 3.36
N THR A 182 46.00 8.03 2.68
CA THR A 182 47.03 8.63 1.83
C THR A 182 47.34 10.02 2.40
N PRO A 183 48.61 10.34 2.70
CA PRO A 183 48.98 11.62 3.29
C PRO A 183 49.04 12.75 2.24
N ASP A 184 48.88 13.96 2.74
CA ASP A 184 48.71 15.28 2.11
C ASP A 184 49.52 15.59 0.83
N ALA A 185 48.89 16.37 -0.05
CA ALA A 185 49.56 17.39 -0.86
C ALA A 185 48.63 18.59 -1.13
N GLU A 186 49.02 19.74 -0.55
CA GLU A 186 48.86 21.13 -1.00
C GLU A 186 47.45 21.73 -1.31
N ALA A 187 47.18 22.83 -0.59
CA ALA A 187 46.07 23.79 -0.62
C ALA A 187 45.92 24.55 -1.99
N PRO A 188 45.02 25.55 -2.21
CA PRO A 188 44.24 26.35 -1.24
C PRO A 188 42.82 26.82 -1.67
N ASP A 189 42.27 27.72 -0.83
CA ASP A 189 41.26 28.75 -1.07
C ASP A 189 39.76 28.45 -0.85
N ARG A 190 39.35 28.79 0.39
CA ARG A 190 38.18 29.60 0.78
C ARG A 190 37.28 30.09 -0.36
N LEU A 191 35.97 29.91 -0.16
CA LEU A 191 34.96 30.98 -0.35
C LEU A 191 33.84 30.81 0.70
N LEU A 192 33.57 31.87 1.45
CA LEU A 192 32.40 32.06 2.31
C LEU A 192 31.56 33.23 1.76
N PHE A 193 30.31 33.29 2.24
CA PHE A 193 29.27 34.33 2.14
C PHE A 193 28.30 34.20 0.94
N HIS A 194 26.99 34.45 1.05
CA HIS A 194 26.16 35.11 2.09
C HIS A 194 24.96 34.25 2.50
#